data_AF-A0A959P486-F1
#
_entry.id   AF-A0A959P486-F1
#
_cell.length_a   1.000
_cell.length_b   1.000
_cell.length_c   1.000
_cell.angle_alpha   90.00
_cell.angle_beta   90.00
_cell.angle_gamma   90.00
#
_symmetry.space_group_name_H-M   'P 1'
#
loop_
_entity.id
_entity.type
_entity.pdbx_description
1 polymer ?
#
loop_
_entity_poly.entity_id
_entity_poly.type
_entity_poly.pdbx_seq_one_letter_code
_entity_poly.pdbx_strand_id
1 'polypeptide(L)'
;MKILFFVILFFHGVIHFLGFAKAFNLKEIKELTLPISQFNGVIWLIAGILFLTSGLLFTFNNNYWWLPAVIGIIISQFLIFTFWKDAKFGSIPNIIVLLVAMVGYANFSFQNMVGLEVKKLLSDIKLDNQIVDPNMISNLPVAVQSWLNYSGIVGKPFIHSVSLNQKVQMKMKSDQTEWYDAEATQYFNVNSSSFIWSVKMEMMTLFQVVGRDKLINGKGEMLIKLLGLLSLVDTKDNSKLNM
;
A
#
# COMPACT_ATOMS: atom_id res chain seq x y z
N MET A 1 9.19 -14.60 -2.96
CA MET A 1 7.83 -14.77 -3.50
C MET A 1 7.43 -13.77 -4.57
N LYS A 2 8.02 -12.57 -4.63
CA LYS A 2 7.77 -11.67 -5.76
C LYS A 2 7.97 -12.35 -7.12
N ILE A 3 9.04 -13.13 -7.22
CA ILE A 3 9.37 -13.97 -8.37
C ILE A 3 8.28 -15.03 -8.64
N LEU A 4 7.81 -15.74 -7.61
CA LEU A 4 6.77 -16.79 -7.78
C LEU A 4 5.46 -16.20 -8.31
N PHE A 5 4.98 -15.10 -7.72
CA PHE A 5 3.75 -14.47 -8.18
C PHE A 5 3.90 -13.86 -9.57
N PHE A 6 5.06 -13.26 -9.87
CA PHE A 6 5.40 -12.82 -11.23
C PHE A 6 5.36 -13.98 -12.22
N VAL A 7 5.95 -15.13 -11.89
CA VAL A 7 5.94 -16.33 -12.73
C VAL A 7 4.50 -16.78 -13.03
N ILE A 8 3.61 -16.78 -12.02
CA ILE A 8 2.20 -17.11 -12.21
C ILE A 8 1.53 -16.13 -13.18
N LEU A 9 1.68 -14.81 -12.97
CA LEU A 9 1.12 -13.78 -13.86
C LEU A 9 1.70 -13.86 -15.27
N PHE A 10 3.00 -14.12 -15.39
CA PHE A 10 3.70 -14.22 -16.66
C PHE A 10 3.19 -15.40 -17.48
N PHE A 11 3.22 -16.62 -16.93
CA PHE A 11 2.76 -17.80 -17.67
C PHE A 11 1.26 -17.74 -17.95
N HIS A 12 0.46 -17.27 -16.99
CA HIS A 12 -0.98 -17.10 -17.21
C HIS A 12 -1.26 -16.08 -18.32
N GLY A 13 -0.59 -14.93 -18.29
CA GLY A 13 -0.67 -13.90 -19.33
C GLY A 13 -0.21 -14.40 -20.71
N VAL A 14 0.90 -15.13 -20.78
CA VAL A 14 1.44 -15.69 -22.04
C VAL A 14 0.49 -16.71 -22.66
N ILE A 15 -0.15 -17.57 -21.86
CA ILE A 15 -1.14 -18.55 -22.37
C ILE A 15 -2.30 -17.84 -23.08
N HIS A 16 -2.67 -16.63 -22.65
CA HIS A 16 -3.73 -15.89 -23.33
C HIS A 16 -3.38 -15.49 -24.78
N PHE A 17 -2.09 -15.38 -25.13
CA PHE A 17 -1.68 -15.09 -26.51
C PHE A 17 -1.97 -16.25 -27.47
N LEU A 18 -2.17 -17.49 -26.97
CA LEU A 18 -2.55 -18.63 -27.80
C LEU A 18 -3.95 -18.44 -28.41
N GLY A 19 -4.89 -17.88 -27.66
CA GLY A 19 -6.23 -17.56 -28.16
C GLY A 19 -6.22 -16.51 -29.26
N PHE A 20 -5.39 -15.48 -29.11
CA PHE A 20 -5.14 -14.48 -30.15
C PHE A 20 -4.49 -15.10 -31.40
N ALA A 21 -3.42 -15.87 -31.23
CA ALA A 21 -2.72 -16.52 -32.34
C ALA A 21 -3.65 -17.45 -33.15
N LYS A 22 -4.53 -18.19 -32.46
CA LYS A 22 -5.54 -19.03 -33.11
C LYS A 22 -6.57 -18.19 -33.87
N ALA A 23 -7.12 -17.15 -33.27
CA ALA A 23 -8.18 -16.33 -33.87
C ALA A 23 -7.76 -15.62 -35.18
N PHE A 24 -6.46 -15.32 -35.31
CA PHE A 24 -5.88 -14.68 -36.48
C PHE A 24 -5.14 -15.67 -37.40
N ASN A 25 -5.30 -16.98 -37.20
CA ASN A 25 -4.65 -18.03 -37.99
C ASN A 25 -3.12 -17.90 -38.07
N LEU A 26 -2.49 -17.35 -37.03
CA LEU A 26 -1.02 -17.20 -36.97
C LEU A 26 -0.31 -18.54 -36.74
N LYS A 27 -0.98 -19.46 -36.02
CA LYS A 27 -0.49 -20.80 -35.73
C LYS A 27 -1.67 -21.72 -35.40
N GLU A 28 -1.58 -22.99 -35.80
CA GLU A 28 -2.51 -24.02 -35.34
C GLU A 28 -2.23 -24.38 -33.88
N ILE A 29 -3.23 -24.21 -33.02
CA ILE A 29 -3.15 -24.50 -31.57
C ILE A 29 -4.07 -25.69 -31.28
N LYS A 30 -3.49 -26.86 -31.03
CA LYS A 30 -4.25 -28.13 -30.88
C LYS A 30 -5.04 -28.19 -29.57
N GLU A 31 -4.57 -27.49 -28.55
CA GLU A 31 -5.16 -27.45 -27.21
C GLU A 31 -6.46 -26.61 -27.18
N LEU A 32 -6.59 -25.66 -28.10
CA LEU A 32 -7.82 -24.90 -28.31
C LEU A 32 -8.58 -25.60 -29.44
N THR A 33 -9.69 -26.28 -29.16
CA THR A 33 -10.46 -27.01 -30.17
C THR A 33 -11.63 -26.19 -30.72
N LEU A 34 -12.21 -25.31 -29.91
CA LEU A 34 -13.34 -24.45 -30.29
C LEU A 34 -12.92 -23.32 -31.23
N PRO A 35 -13.77 -22.92 -32.20
CA PRO A 35 -13.46 -21.80 -33.09
C PRO A 35 -13.44 -20.48 -32.29
N ILE A 36 -12.43 -19.65 -32.53
CA ILE A 36 -12.27 -18.34 -31.87
C ILE A 36 -12.41 -17.25 -32.93
N SER A 37 -13.41 -16.39 -32.79
CA SER A 37 -13.59 -15.22 -33.66
C SER A 37 -12.46 -14.20 -33.44
N GLN A 38 -12.17 -13.37 -34.44
CA GLN A 38 -11.17 -12.30 -34.32
C GLN A 38 -11.48 -11.35 -33.14
N PHE A 39 -12.76 -11.02 -32.92
CA PHE A 39 -13.19 -10.22 -31.78
C PHE A 39 -12.78 -10.86 -30.45
N ASN A 40 -13.10 -12.15 -30.25
CA ASN A 40 -12.67 -12.87 -29.05
C ASN A 40 -11.14 -12.99 -28.97
N GLY A 41 -10.44 -13.15 -30.10
CA GLY A 41 -8.99 -13.12 -30.18
C GLY A 41 -8.38 -11.84 -29.61
N VAL A 42 -8.97 -10.68 -29.91
CA VAL A 42 -8.55 -9.39 -29.32
C VAL A 42 -8.80 -9.36 -27.81
N ILE A 43 -9.92 -9.92 -27.32
CA ILE A 43 -10.19 -10.02 -25.87
C ILE A 43 -9.14 -10.91 -25.18
N TRP A 44 -8.76 -12.03 -25.81
CA TRP A 44 -7.65 -12.88 -25.36
C TRP A 44 -6.34 -12.08 -25.27
N LEU A 45 -6.00 -11.29 -26.29
CA LEU A 45 -4.81 -10.43 -26.27
C LEU A 45 -4.84 -9.41 -25.13
N ILE A 46 -5.97 -8.73 -24.91
CA ILE A 46 -6.14 -7.74 -23.84
C ILE A 46 -5.92 -8.39 -22.46
N ALA A 47 -6.49 -9.57 -22.22
CA ALA A 47 -6.29 -10.32 -20.97
C ALA A 47 -4.80 -10.62 -20.73
N GLY A 48 -4.09 -11.09 -21.76
CA GLY A 48 -2.66 -11.35 -21.69
C GLY A 48 -1.83 -10.10 -21.33
N ILE A 49 -2.11 -8.97 -21.99
CA ILE A 49 -1.44 -7.70 -21.72
C ILE A 49 -1.70 -7.21 -20.28
N LEU A 50 -2.93 -7.34 -19.78
CA LEU A 50 -3.29 -6.93 -18.43
C LEU A 50 -2.53 -7.74 -17.36
N PHE A 51 -2.43 -9.07 -17.51
CA PHE A 51 -1.66 -9.89 -16.57
C PHE A 51 -0.16 -9.59 -16.62
N LEU A 52 0.42 -9.40 -17.81
CA LEU A 52 1.82 -9.01 -17.95
C LEU A 52 2.09 -7.62 -17.35
N THR A 53 1.19 -6.65 -17.58
CA THR A 53 1.27 -5.32 -16.98
C THR A 53 1.19 -5.40 -15.46
N SER A 54 0.26 -6.19 -14.93
CA SER A 54 0.15 -6.43 -13.49
C SER A 54 1.45 -7.03 -12.91
N GLY A 55 2.04 -8.02 -13.59
CA GLY A 55 3.30 -8.64 -13.17
C GLY A 55 4.48 -7.65 -13.15
N LEU A 56 4.57 -6.78 -14.15
CA LEU A 56 5.58 -5.72 -14.19
C LEU A 56 5.39 -4.72 -13.05
N LEU A 57 4.18 -4.18 -12.88
CA LEU A 57 3.86 -3.23 -11.82
C LEU A 57 4.16 -3.82 -10.43
N PHE A 58 3.80 -5.08 -10.21
CA PHE A 58 4.07 -5.79 -8.97
C PHE A 58 5.58 -5.94 -8.69
N THR A 59 6.36 -6.25 -9.72
CA THR A 59 7.83 -6.38 -9.61
C THR A 59 8.50 -5.05 -9.26
N PHE A 60 7.98 -3.94 -9.78
CA PHE A 60 8.46 -2.58 -9.48
C PHE A 60 7.83 -1.95 -8.22
N ASN A 61 7.16 -2.75 -7.37
CA ASN A 61 6.52 -2.29 -6.14
C ASN A 61 5.48 -1.17 -6.35
N ASN A 62 4.83 -1.11 -7.51
CA ASN A 62 3.81 -0.10 -7.78
C ASN A 62 2.48 -0.51 -7.13
N ASN A 63 1.90 0.35 -6.28
CA ASN A 63 0.69 0.07 -5.51
C ASN A 63 -0.59 -0.15 -6.35
N TYR A 64 -0.57 0.12 -7.65
CA TYR A 64 -1.71 -0.06 -8.56
C TYR A 64 -1.73 -1.40 -9.29
N TRP A 65 -0.75 -2.30 -9.05
CA TRP A 65 -0.63 -3.58 -9.76
C TRP A 65 -1.90 -4.47 -9.68
N TRP A 66 -2.68 -4.35 -8.59
CA TRP A 66 -3.89 -5.13 -8.36
C TRP A 66 -5.02 -4.78 -9.35
N LEU A 67 -5.03 -3.54 -9.86
CA LEU A 67 -6.09 -3.05 -10.74
C LEU A 67 -6.09 -3.78 -12.10
N PRO A 68 -4.99 -3.83 -12.88
CA PRO A 68 -4.96 -4.60 -14.11
C PRO A 68 -5.10 -6.11 -13.85
N ALA A 69 -4.68 -6.64 -12.69
CA ALA A 69 -4.94 -8.04 -12.34
C ALA A 69 -6.44 -8.33 -12.21
N VAL A 70 -7.21 -7.50 -11.50
CA VAL A 70 -8.65 -7.69 -11.33
C VAL A 70 -9.39 -7.56 -12.66
N ILE A 71 -9.06 -6.54 -13.47
CA ILE A 71 -9.64 -6.39 -14.81
C ILE A 71 -9.29 -7.61 -15.68
N GLY A 72 -8.04 -8.07 -15.63
CA GLY A 72 -7.56 -9.27 -16.32
C GLY A 72 -8.32 -10.53 -15.90
N ILE A 73 -8.58 -10.72 -14.61
CA ILE A 73 -9.38 -11.83 -14.08
C ILE A 73 -10.80 -11.80 -14.62
N ILE A 74 -11.47 -10.63 -14.63
CA ILE A 74 -12.84 -10.51 -15.12
C ILE A 74 -12.92 -10.92 -16.60
N ILE A 75 -11.99 -10.41 -17.41
CA ILE A 75 -11.92 -10.74 -18.84
C ILE A 75 -11.55 -12.22 -19.05
N SER A 76 -10.56 -12.72 -18.33
CA SER A 76 -10.13 -14.13 -18.36
C SER A 76 -11.28 -15.06 -18.00
N GLN A 77 -12.04 -14.74 -16.96
CA GLN A 77 -13.16 -15.56 -16.50
C GLN A 77 -14.31 -15.57 -17.52
N PHE A 78 -14.60 -14.42 -18.17
CA PHE A 78 -15.53 -14.36 -19.29
C PHE A 78 -15.12 -15.27 -20.45
N LEU A 79 -13.84 -15.25 -20.83
CA LEU A 79 -13.29 -16.14 -21.87
C LEU A 79 -13.37 -17.62 -21.45
N ILE A 80 -13.05 -17.94 -20.20
CA ILE A 80 -13.13 -19.31 -19.67
C ILE A 80 -14.56 -19.84 -19.75
N PHE A 81 -15.58 -19.04 -19.43
CA PHE A 81 -16.97 -19.47 -19.56
C PHE A 81 -17.39 -19.69 -21.01
N THR A 82 -16.89 -18.84 -21.92
CA THR A 82 -17.18 -18.95 -23.37
C THR A 82 -16.48 -20.18 -23.99
N PHE A 83 -15.27 -20.50 -23.55
CA PHE A 83 -14.43 -21.58 -24.07
C PHE A 83 -14.21 -22.70 -23.05
N TRP A 84 -15.24 -23.04 -22.26
CA TRP A 84 -15.13 -23.91 -21.07
C TRP A 84 -14.41 -25.23 -21.32
N LYS A 85 -14.72 -25.91 -22.43
CA LYS A 85 -14.13 -27.21 -22.78
C LYS A 85 -12.59 -27.13 -22.86
N ASP A 86 -12.07 -26.06 -23.43
CA ASP A 86 -10.65 -25.88 -23.68
C ASP A 86 -9.93 -25.14 -22.53
N ALA A 87 -10.65 -24.26 -21.81
CA ALA A 87 -10.03 -23.27 -20.92
C ALA A 87 -10.35 -23.39 -19.42
N LYS A 88 -11.22 -24.32 -18.99
CA LYS A 88 -11.69 -24.41 -17.57
C LYS A 88 -10.59 -24.34 -16.51
N PHE A 89 -9.42 -24.94 -16.77
CA PHE A 89 -8.29 -24.93 -15.84
C PHE A 89 -7.66 -23.55 -15.63
N GLY A 90 -7.91 -22.59 -16.51
CA GLY A 90 -7.55 -21.19 -16.32
C GLY A 90 -8.21 -20.54 -15.10
N SER A 91 -9.28 -21.14 -14.55
CA SER A 91 -9.91 -20.64 -13.32
C SER A 91 -8.98 -20.76 -12.10
N ILE A 92 -8.06 -21.74 -12.10
CA ILE A 92 -7.13 -21.97 -10.98
C ILE A 92 -6.18 -20.76 -10.80
N PRO A 93 -5.41 -20.33 -11.82
CA PRO A 93 -4.59 -19.12 -11.69
C PRO A 93 -5.43 -17.87 -11.44
N ASN A 94 -6.65 -17.75 -11.99
CA ASN A 94 -7.54 -16.62 -11.65
C ASN A 94 -7.85 -16.54 -10.16
N ILE A 95 -8.16 -17.66 -9.50
CA ILE A 95 -8.42 -17.70 -8.05
C ILE A 95 -7.16 -17.29 -7.26
N ILE A 96 -5.99 -17.81 -7.65
CA ILE A 96 -4.73 -17.46 -6.98
C ILE A 96 -4.45 -15.97 -7.12
N VAL A 97 -4.54 -15.42 -8.35
CA VAL A 97 -4.32 -13.99 -8.61
C VAL A 97 -5.35 -13.15 -7.86
N LEU A 98 -6.61 -13.58 -7.77
CA LEU A 98 -7.66 -12.88 -7.03
C LEU A 98 -7.32 -12.75 -5.55
N LEU A 99 -6.91 -13.84 -4.90
CA LEU A 99 -6.54 -13.82 -3.47
C LEU A 99 -5.39 -12.86 -3.19
N VAL A 100 -4.35 -12.86 -4.03
CA VAL A 100 -3.22 -11.94 -3.87
C VAL A 100 -3.65 -10.50 -4.20
N ALA A 101 -4.51 -10.29 -5.21
CA ALA A 101 -5.02 -8.98 -5.59
C ALA A 101 -5.91 -8.38 -4.51
N MET A 102 -6.68 -9.18 -3.76
CA MET A 102 -7.44 -8.72 -2.59
C MET A 102 -6.52 -8.13 -1.52
N VAL A 103 -5.38 -8.79 -1.23
CA VAL A 103 -4.36 -8.25 -0.33
C VAL A 103 -3.77 -6.96 -0.92
N GLY A 104 -3.41 -6.94 -2.21
CA GLY A 104 -2.91 -5.75 -2.89
C GLY A 104 -3.85 -4.54 -2.77
N TYR A 105 -5.14 -4.75 -3.06
CA TYR A 105 -6.19 -3.75 -2.93
C TYR A 105 -6.35 -3.27 -1.47
N ALA A 106 -6.35 -4.19 -0.51
CA ALA A 106 -6.52 -3.83 0.90
C ALA A 106 -5.39 -2.92 1.40
N ASN A 107 -4.15 -3.20 1.01
CA ASN A 107 -3.01 -2.36 1.33
C ASN A 107 -3.07 -1.03 0.60
N PHE A 108 -3.44 -1.02 -0.68
CA PHE A 108 -3.68 0.22 -1.43
C PHE A 108 -4.75 1.10 -0.74
N SER A 109 -5.88 0.51 -0.36
CA SER A 109 -6.98 1.19 0.33
C SER A 109 -6.53 1.77 1.67
N PHE A 110 -5.77 1.00 2.46
CA PHE A 110 -5.20 1.48 3.72
C PHE A 110 -4.28 2.69 3.51
N GLN A 111 -3.33 2.60 2.58
CA GLN A 111 -2.40 3.69 2.29
C GLN A 111 -3.10 4.92 1.74
N ASN A 112 -4.13 4.75 0.90
CA ASN A 112 -4.93 5.86 0.41
C ASN A 112 -5.72 6.55 1.54
N MET A 113 -6.29 5.78 2.47
CA MET A 113 -6.95 6.33 3.66
C MET A 113 -5.98 7.15 4.51
N VAL A 114 -4.79 6.62 4.81
CA VAL A 114 -3.75 7.36 5.54
C VAL A 114 -3.31 8.62 4.77
N GLY A 115 -3.13 8.53 3.46
CA GLY A 115 -2.76 9.67 2.61
C GLY A 115 -3.79 10.80 2.62
N LEU A 116 -5.08 10.47 2.64
CA LEU A 116 -6.15 11.45 2.80
C LEU A 116 -6.13 12.10 4.19
N GLU A 117 -5.88 11.32 5.25
CA GLU A 117 -5.72 11.84 6.60
C GLU A 117 -4.52 12.80 6.71
N VAL A 118 -3.37 12.43 6.14
CA VAL A 118 -2.16 13.28 6.10
C VAL A 118 -2.40 14.55 5.31
N LYS A 119 -3.05 14.46 4.14
CA LYS A 119 -3.39 15.64 3.34
C LYS A 119 -4.24 16.63 4.14
N LYS A 120 -5.20 16.12 4.91
CA LYS A 120 -6.06 16.94 5.78
C LYS A 120 -5.26 17.55 6.93
N LEU A 121 -4.42 16.75 7.62
CA LEU A 121 -3.56 17.24 8.71
C LEU A 121 -2.68 18.42 8.26
N LEU A 122 -2.11 18.31 7.07
CA LEU A 122 -1.21 19.31 6.51
C LEU A 122 -1.94 20.53 5.93
N SER A 123 -3.16 20.37 5.40
CA SER A 123 -3.95 21.51 4.91
C SER A 123 -4.40 22.47 6.02
N ASP A 124 -4.50 21.97 7.26
CA ASP A 124 -4.91 22.76 8.41
C ASP A 124 -3.75 23.62 8.99
N ILE A 125 -2.53 23.48 8.46
CA ILE A 125 -1.39 24.26 8.90
C ILE A 125 -1.50 25.70 8.40
N LYS A 126 -1.60 26.64 9.33
CA LYS A 126 -1.41 28.06 9.07
C LYS A 126 0.08 28.37 9.15
N LEU A 127 0.66 28.76 8.03
CA LEU A 127 2.03 29.26 7.97
C LEU A 127 2.04 30.72 8.39
N ASP A 128 2.93 31.07 9.29
CA ASP A 128 3.30 32.44 9.56
C ASP A 128 4.82 32.61 9.42
N ASN A 129 5.26 33.87 9.35
CA ASN A 129 6.68 34.22 9.27
C ASN A 129 7.21 34.65 10.64
N GLN A 130 6.59 34.21 11.73
CA GLN A 130 7.05 34.55 13.06
C GLN A 130 8.44 33.94 13.27
N ILE A 131 9.35 34.74 13.82
CA ILE A 131 10.70 34.31 14.18
C ILE A 131 10.70 34.00 15.68
N VAL A 132 11.46 32.96 16.07
CA VAL A 132 11.72 32.66 17.47
C VAL A 132 12.61 33.74 18.07
N ASP A 133 11.99 34.72 18.71
CA ASP A 133 12.66 35.84 19.37
C ASP A 133 13.34 35.38 20.67
N PRO A 134 14.59 35.80 20.97
CA PRO A 134 15.27 35.49 22.23
C PRO A 134 14.42 35.79 23.48
N ASN A 135 13.57 36.81 23.44
CA ASN A 135 12.70 37.18 24.56
C ASN A 135 11.61 36.13 24.81
N MET A 136 11.20 35.35 23.80
CA MET A 136 10.19 34.29 23.95
C MET A 136 10.67 33.15 24.85
N ILE A 137 11.99 32.93 24.92
CA ILE A 137 12.57 31.85 25.74
C ILE A 137 13.05 32.33 27.12
N SER A 138 13.11 33.65 27.35
CA SER A 138 13.66 34.24 28.59
C SER A 138 12.99 33.75 29.88
N ASN A 139 11.69 33.43 29.83
CA ASN A 139 10.90 32.96 30.96
C ASN A 139 10.91 31.43 31.14
N LEU A 140 11.54 30.68 30.23
CA LEU A 140 11.61 29.22 30.32
C LEU A 140 12.67 28.78 31.34
N PRO A 141 12.63 27.55 31.89
CA PRO A 141 13.70 27.04 32.73
C PRO A 141 15.06 27.08 32.01
N VAL A 142 16.14 27.36 32.75
CA VAL A 142 17.50 27.53 32.19
C VAL A 142 17.91 26.35 31.29
N ALA A 143 17.59 25.11 31.68
CA ALA A 143 17.88 23.93 30.87
C ALA A 143 17.19 23.96 29.49
N VAL A 144 15.95 24.45 29.42
CA VAL A 144 15.19 24.59 28.16
C VAL A 144 15.78 25.71 27.31
N GLN A 145 16.15 26.84 27.94
CA GLN A 145 16.82 27.93 27.23
C GLN A 145 18.14 27.49 26.61
N SER A 146 18.97 26.77 27.37
CA SER A 146 20.24 26.22 26.88
C SER A 146 20.02 25.28 25.70
N TRP A 147 19.02 24.41 25.77
CA TRP A 147 18.69 23.49 24.68
C TRP A 147 18.20 24.22 23.42
N LEU A 148 17.33 25.22 23.55
CA LEU A 148 16.82 25.99 22.40
C LEU A 148 17.91 26.84 21.74
N ASN A 149 18.84 27.40 22.52
CA ASN A 149 20.00 28.09 21.96
C ASN A 149 20.94 27.10 21.25
N TYR A 150 21.23 25.96 21.88
CA TYR A 150 22.11 24.94 21.32
C TYR A 150 21.53 24.30 20.04
N SER A 151 20.21 24.10 19.96
CA SER A 151 19.55 23.56 18.77
C SER A 151 19.55 24.54 17.59
N GLY A 152 19.87 25.83 17.84
CA GLY A 152 19.98 26.86 16.81
C GLY A 152 18.64 27.39 16.30
N ILE A 153 17.55 27.17 17.04
CA ILE A 153 16.21 27.61 16.64
C ILE A 153 15.98 29.11 16.86
N VAL A 154 16.69 29.72 17.81
CA VAL A 154 16.57 31.16 18.11
C VAL A 154 17.02 31.98 16.89
N GLY A 155 16.20 32.94 16.48
CA GLY A 155 16.40 33.74 15.26
C GLY A 155 16.02 33.02 13.96
N LYS A 156 15.40 31.84 14.03
CA LYS A 156 14.82 31.13 12.87
C LYS A 156 13.29 31.24 12.85
N PRO A 157 12.64 31.05 11.68
CA PRO A 157 11.18 30.93 11.60
C PRO A 157 10.65 29.77 12.45
N PHE A 158 9.42 29.90 12.93
CA PHE A 158 8.72 28.81 13.63
C PHE A 158 8.60 27.55 12.74
N ILE A 159 8.73 26.38 13.36
CA ILE A 159 8.50 25.09 12.70
C ILE A 159 7.02 24.77 12.84
N HIS A 160 6.31 24.71 11.72
CA HIS A 160 4.88 24.39 11.69
C HIS A 160 4.59 22.92 11.40
N SER A 161 5.51 22.22 10.73
CA SER A 161 5.38 20.81 10.42
C SER A 161 6.73 20.10 10.37
N VAL A 162 6.64 18.79 10.60
CA VAL A 162 7.80 17.88 10.53
C VAL A 162 7.36 16.64 9.77
N SER A 163 8.22 16.14 8.89
CA SER A 163 8.07 14.83 8.26
C SER A 163 9.27 13.97 8.61
N LEU A 164 9.01 12.76 9.09
CA LEU A 164 10.03 11.77 9.43
C LEU A 164 9.84 10.52 8.57
N ASN A 165 10.95 9.98 8.08
CA ASN A 165 11.03 8.64 7.50
C ASN A 165 11.94 7.79 8.38
N GLN A 166 11.44 6.64 8.80
CA GLN A 166 12.07 5.82 9.83
C GLN A 166 12.22 4.39 9.33
N LYS A 167 13.40 3.81 9.57
CA LYS A 167 13.60 2.36 9.55
C LYS A 167 13.64 1.91 10.99
N VAL A 168 12.72 1.05 11.38
CA VAL A 168 12.53 0.64 12.77
C VAL A 168 12.50 -0.87 12.88
N GLN A 169 12.85 -1.35 14.06
CA GLN A 169 12.64 -2.75 14.43
C GLN A 169 11.54 -2.79 15.48
N MET A 170 10.58 -3.70 15.29
CA MET A 170 9.41 -3.80 16.17
C MET A 170 9.23 -5.19 16.75
N LYS A 171 8.76 -5.22 18.01
CA LYS A 171 8.21 -6.41 18.64
C LYS A 171 6.70 -6.33 18.74
N MET A 172 6.01 -7.41 18.39
CA MET A 172 4.56 -7.52 18.52
C MET A 172 4.14 -8.00 19.92
N LYS A 173 5.01 -8.73 20.61
CA LYS A 173 4.82 -9.17 21.99
C LYS A 173 6.07 -8.90 22.81
N SER A 174 5.93 -8.67 24.11
CA SER A 174 7.06 -8.36 25.00
C SER A 174 8.02 -9.55 25.17
N ASP A 175 7.52 -10.78 25.08
CA ASP A 175 8.25 -12.03 25.28
C ASP A 175 8.93 -12.57 24.00
N GLN A 176 8.69 -11.96 22.83
CA GLN A 176 9.31 -12.42 21.60
C GLN A 176 10.81 -12.10 21.56
N THR A 177 11.63 -13.02 21.04
CA THR A 177 13.08 -12.81 20.90
C THR A 177 13.41 -12.03 19.62
N GLU A 178 12.82 -12.46 18.51
CA GLU A 178 13.05 -11.89 17.18
C GLU A 178 12.40 -10.51 17.01
N TRP A 179 13.03 -9.65 16.24
CA TRP A 179 12.49 -8.34 15.84
C TRP A 179 12.08 -8.38 14.37
N TYR A 180 11.03 -7.65 14.01
CA TYR A 180 10.64 -7.47 12.62
C TYR A 180 11.10 -6.11 12.12
N ASP A 181 11.65 -6.08 10.91
CA ASP A 181 11.97 -4.83 10.23
C ASP A 181 10.68 -4.16 9.74
N ALA A 182 10.62 -2.85 9.91
CA ALA A 182 9.52 -2.02 9.44
C ALA A 182 10.01 -0.67 8.94
N GLU A 183 9.24 -0.11 8.02
CA GLU A 183 9.40 1.27 7.57
C GLU A 183 8.20 2.08 8.05
N ALA A 184 8.48 3.24 8.64
CA ALA A 184 7.44 4.13 9.13
C ALA A 184 7.62 5.55 8.61
N THR A 185 6.50 6.23 8.39
CA THR A 185 6.44 7.64 8.04
C THR A 185 5.61 8.38 9.08
N GLN A 186 6.06 9.56 9.49
CA GLN A 186 5.36 10.39 10.45
C GLN A 186 5.24 11.81 9.96
N TYR A 187 4.07 12.40 10.15
CA TYR A 187 3.79 13.79 9.86
C TYR A 187 3.26 14.45 11.11
N PHE A 188 3.82 15.62 11.43
CA PHE A 188 3.38 16.46 12.55
C PHE A 188 2.80 17.76 12.04
N ASN A 189 1.70 18.17 12.66
CA ASN A 189 1.25 19.56 12.70
C ASN A 189 1.59 20.10 14.09
N VAL A 190 2.64 20.92 14.15
CA VAL A 190 3.18 21.43 15.42
C VAL A 190 2.21 22.42 16.06
N ASN A 191 1.52 23.23 15.25
CA ASN A 191 0.57 24.24 15.72
C ASN A 191 -0.57 23.64 16.55
N SER A 192 -1.09 22.48 16.13
CA SER A 192 -2.16 21.77 16.82
C SER A 192 -1.69 20.58 17.65
N SER A 193 -0.38 20.41 17.84
CA SER A 193 0.22 19.25 18.51
C SER A 193 -0.35 17.91 18.02
N SER A 194 -0.58 17.80 16.72
CA SER A 194 -1.22 16.64 16.08
C SER A 194 -0.22 15.87 15.23
N PHE A 195 -0.40 14.56 15.13
CA PHE A 195 0.44 13.72 14.27
C PHE A 195 -0.34 12.59 13.61
N ILE A 196 0.20 12.11 12.49
CA ILE A 196 -0.14 10.82 11.89
C ILE A 196 1.16 10.06 11.68
N TRP A 197 1.23 8.86 12.26
CA TRP A 197 2.30 7.89 12.10
C TRP A 197 1.74 6.69 11.35
N SER A 198 2.45 6.24 10.32
CA SER A 198 2.07 5.10 9.48
C SER A 198 3.23 4.14 9.41
N VAL A 199 2.97 2.85 9.49
CA VAL A 199 4.00 1.81 9.46
C VAL A 199 3.62 0.68 8.53
N LYS A 200 4.63 0.13 7.87
CA LYS A 200 4.57 -1.12 7.14
C LYS A 200 5.66 -2.05 7.68
N MET A 201 5.23 -3.17 8.24
CA MET A 201 6.11 -4.19 8.81
C MET A 201 5.98 -5.49 8.03
N GLU A 202 7.11 -6.09 7.66
CA GLU A 202 7.16 -7.39 6.99
C GLU A 202 7.45 -8.47 8.04
N MET A 203 6.43 -9.28 8.40
CA MET A 203 6.64 -10.37 9.37
C MET A 203 7.22 -11.61 8.68
N MET A 204 6.66 -11.95 7.51
CA MET A 204 7.11 -13.03 6.63
C MET A 204 6.75 -12.67 5.19
N THR A 205 7.23 -13.45 4.23
CA THR A 205 7.09 -13.13 2.80
C THR A 205 5.64 -13.01 2.29
N LEU A 206 4.64 -13.52 3.03
CA LEU A 206 3.21 -13.36 2.76
C LEU A 206 2.44 -12.53 3.79
N PHE A 207 3.04 -12.21 4.93
CA PHE A 207 2.32 -11.64 6.07
C PHE A 207 2.91 -10.28 6.38
N GLN A 208 2.29 -9.24 5.83
CA GLN A 208 2.58 -7.86 6.18
C GLN A 208 1.57 -7.34 7.19
N VAL A 209 2.03 -6.48 8.08
CA VAL A 209 1.20 -5.71 8.99
C VAL A 209 1.33 -4.25 8.60
N VAL A 210 0.18 -3.59 8.43
CA VAL A 210 0.13 -2.14 8.23
C VAL A 210 -0.51 -1.50 9.45
N GLY A 211 0.03 -0.39 9.90
CA GLY A 211 -0.42 0.31 11.08
C GLY A 211 -0.55 1.80 10.82
N ARG A 212 -1.49 2.44 11.52
CA ARG A 212 -1.62 3.88 11.63
C ARG A 212 -1.92 4.24 13.07
N ASP A 213 -1.15 5.15 13.61
CA ASP A 213 -1.42 5.82 14.88
C ASP A 213 -1.58 7.31 14.61
N LYS A 214 -2.56 7.96 15.24
CA LYS A 214 -2.76 9.40 15.07
C LYS A 214 -3.26 10.03 16.34
N LEU A 215 -2.84 11.27 16.55
CA LEU A 215 -3.37 12.18 17.55
C LEU A 215 -3.84 13.43 16.82
N ILE A 216 -5.14 13.73 16.89
CA ILE A 216 -5.71 14.93 16.28
C ILE A 216 -6.63 15.59 17.30
N ASN A 217 -6.36 16.86 17.62
CA ASN A 217 -7.13 17.63 18.61
C ASN A 217 -7.26 16.91 19.97
N GLY A 218 -6.18 16.34 20.48
CA GLY A 218 -6.14 15.59 21.75
C GLY A 218 -6.76 14.19 21.69
N LYS A 219 -7.29 13.76 20.53
CA LYS A 219 -7.92 12.44 20.38
C LYS A 219 -7.02 11.47 19.65
N GLY A 220 -6.71 10.37 20.32
CA GLY A 220 -5.88 9.30 19.79
C GLY A 220 -6.69 8.22 19.06
N GLU A 221 -6.16 7.75 17.93
CA GLU A 221 -6.70 6.59 17.22
C GLU A 221 -5.59 5.69 16.67
N MET A 222 -5.68 4.40 16.97
CA MET A 222 -4.76 3.37 16.48
C MET A 222 -5.51 2.34 15.64
N LEU A 223 -4.96 2.02 14.47
CA LEU A 223 -5.48 1.02 13.56
C LEU A 223 -4.34 0.16 13.03
N ILE A 224 -4.35 -1.13 13.35
CA ILE A 224 -3.36 -2.10 12.88
C ILE A 224 -4.09 -3.22 12.16
N LYS A 225 -3.68 -3.54 10.93
CA LYS A 225 -4.28 -4.59 10.11
C LYS A 225 -3.24 -5.59 9.62
N LEU A 226 -3.56 -6.87 9.76
CA LEU A 226 -2.86 -7.96 9.07
C LEU A 226 -3.31 -7.99 7.60
N LEU A 227 -2.35 -8.00 6.69
CA LEU A 227 -2.55 -7.99 5.24
C LEU A 227 -3.34 -6.78 4.72
N GLY A 228 -3.53 -5.73 5.54
CA GLY A 228 -4.45 -4.63 5.25
C GLY A 228 -5.94 -5.02 5.36
N LEU A 229 -6.25 -6.28 5.67
CA LEU A 229 -7.60 -6.85 5.68
C LEU A 229 -8.13 -6.99 7.12
N LEU A 230 -7.49 -7.84 7.92
CA LEU A 230 -7.98 -8.25 9.23
C LEU A 230 -7.49 -7.26 10.29
N SER A 231 -8.43 -6.64 11.01
CA SER A 231 -8.08 -5.73 12.11
C SER A 231 -7.49 -6.50 13.28
N LEU A 232 -6.27 -6.15 13.67
CA LEU A 232 -5.61 -6.63 14.88
C LEU A 232 -5.82 -5.65 16.03
N VAL A 233 -5.85 -4.36 15.72
CA VAL A 233 -6.14 -3.26 16.66
C VAL A 233 -7.02 -2.25 15.93
N ASP A 234 -8.14 -1.89 16.54
CA ASP A 234 -8.96 -0.73 16.14
C ASP A 234 -9.41 -0.05 17.43
N THR A 235 -8.77 1.06 17.77
CA THR A 235 -9.02 1.76 19.03
C THR A 235 -9.15 3.24 18.76
N LYS A 236 -10.22 3.84 19.28
CA LYS A 236 -10.54 5.25 19.15
C LYS A 236 -10.91 5.80 20.52
N ASP A 237 -10.54 7.05 20.78
CA ASP A 237 -10.99 7.82 21.95
C ASP A 237 -10.77 7.07 23.28
N ASN A 238 -9.58 6.47 23.41
CA ASN A 238 -9.17 5.74 24.60
C ASN A 238 -8.38 6.68 25.51
N SER A 239 -8.65 6.68 26.82
CA SER A 239 -7.95 7.53 27.79
C SER A 239 -6.44 7.31 27.83
N LYS A 240 -5.95 6.14 27.40
CA LYS A 240 -4.52 5.85 27.24
C LYS A 240 -3.89 6.46 25.99
N LEU A 241 -4.70 6.89 25.03
CA LEU A 241 -4.26 7.46 23.73
C LEU A 241 -4.54 8.97 23.64
N ASN A 242 -5.45 9.49 24.46
CA ASN A 242 -5.82 10.89 24.46
C ASN A 242 -4.83 11.73 25.28
N MET A 243 -4.67 13.00 24.91
CA MET A 243 -3.86 14.01 25.60
C MET A 243 -4.69 15.25 25.94
#